data_AF-A0A4R4S6L4-F1
#
_entry.id   AF-A0A4R4S6L4-F1
#
_cell.length_a   1.000
_cell.length_b   1.000
_cell.length_c   1.000
_cell.angle_alpha   90.00
_cell.angle_beta   90.00
_cell.angle_gamma   90.00
#
_symmetry.space_group_name_H-M   'P 1'
#
loop_
_entity.id
_entity.type
_entity.pdbx_description
1 polymer ?
#
loop_
_entity_poly.entity_id
_entity_poly.type
_entity_poly.pdbx_seq_one_letter_code
_entity_poly.pdbx_strand_id
1 'polypeptide(L)'
;MGNLPTDVGPYETGRQAADTCSGAYIAARTDLGTLAQFNRDRLTGACEAAGVELGAYDRRILDWLSGWEPEVVAVVVGLIARAGAR
;
A
#
# COMPACT_ATOMS: atom_id res chain seq x y z
N MET A 1 0.59 -11.78 10.46
CA MET A 1 1.58 -12.04 9.39
C MET A 1 0.93 -11.66 8.05
N GLY A 2 0.87 -10.36 7.75
CA GLY A 2 0.36 -9.89 6.45
C GLY A 2 1.42 -10.20 5.40
N ASN A 3 1.11 -11.10 4.46
CA ASN A 3 2.05 -11.49 3.42
C ASN A 3 2.37 -10.24 2.59
N LEU A 4 3.59 -9.74 2.67
CA LEU A 4 3.98 -8.61 1.84
C LEU A 4 3.81 -9.03 0.36
N PRO A 5 3.24 -8.15 -0.47
CA PRO A 5 3.11 -8.39 -1.90
C PRO A 5 4.51 -8.65 -2.49
N THR A 6 4.67 -9.75 -3.22
CA THR A 6 5.94 -10.13 -3.86
C THR A 6 6.36 -9.16 -4.98
N ASP A 7 5.45 -8.28 -5.41
CA ASP A 7 5.69 -7.21 -6.38
C ASP A 7 5.43 -5.84 -5.73
N VAL A 8 6.52 -5.14 -5.43
CA VAL A 8 6.55 -3.82 -4.77
C VAL A 8 7.35 -2.81 -5.62
N GLY A 9 7.37 -3.02 -6.93
CA GLY A 9 8.13 -2.21 -7.88
C GLY A 9 9.66 -2.41 -7.82
N PRO A 10 10.46 -1.55 -8.46
CA PRO A 10 10.06 -0.27 -9.05
C PRO A 10 9.07 -0.42 -10.21
N TYR A 11 8.15 0.53 -10.31
CA TYR A 11 7.23 0.65 -11.44
C TYR A 11 7.73 1.80 -12.32
N GLU A 12 7.81 1.57 -13.62
CA GLU A 12 8.18 2.57 -14.64
C GLU A 12 6.93 3.32 -15.16
N THR A 13 5.74 2.76 -14.98
CA THR A 13 4.47 3.34 -15.45
C THR A 13 3.36 3.20 -14.41
N GLY A 14 2.38 4.11 -14.45
CA GLY A 14 1.18 3.98 -13.63
C GLY A 14 0.39 2.69 -13.91
N ARG A 15 0.45 2.17 -15.14
CA ARG A 15 -0.21 0.90 -15.48
C ARG A 15 0.40 -0.30 -14.75
N GLN A 16 1.72 -0.37 -14.65
CA GLN A 16 2.38 -1.43 -13.87
C GLN A 16 1.94 -1.40 -12.41
N ALA A 17 1.89 -0.22 -11.79
CA ALA A 17 1.40 -0.07 -10.43
C ALA A 17 -0.08 -0.50 -10.29
N ALA A 18 -0.95 -0.10 -11.23
CA ALA A 18 -2.35 -0.46 -11.24
C ALA A 18 -2.58 -1.97 -11.42
N ASP A 19 -1.80 -2.64 -12.27
CA ASP A 19 -1.93 -4.08 -12.51
C ASP A 19 -1.71 -4.89 -11.22
N THR A 20 -0.79 -4.47 -10.34
CA THR A 20 -0.58 -5.09 -9.00
C THR A 20 -1.77 -4.95 -8.04
N CYS A 21 -2.66 -4.01 -8.32
CA CYS A 21 -3.83 -3.67 -7.50
C CYS A 21 -5.15 -4.13 -8.15
N SER A 22 -5.10 -4.78 -9.31
CA SER A 22 -6.28 -5.27 -10.03
C SER A 22 -7.22 -6.13 -9.17
N GLY A 23 -6.66 -6.99 -8.31
CA GLY A 23 -7.42 -7.80 -7.36
C GLY A 23 -8.21 -6.96 -6.34
N ALA A 24 -7.65 -5.84 -5.87
CA ALA A 24 -8.34 -4.94 -4.95
C ALA A 24 -9.54 -4.25 -5.63
N TYR A 25 -9.36 -3.80 -6.88
CA TYR A 25 -10.46 -3.24 -7.66
C TYR A 25 -11.55 -4.26 -7.99
N ILE A 26 -11.20 -5.53 -8.23
CA ILE A 26 -12.19 -6.61 -8.41
C ILE A 26 -13.00 -6.80 -7.13
N ALA A 27 -12.34 -6.89 -5.98
CA ALA A 27 -13.01 -7.05 -4.68
C ALA A 27 -13.89 -5.84 -4.32
N ALA A 28 -13.45 -4.63 -4.68
CA ALA A 28 -14.20 -3.42 -4.41
C ALA A 28 -15.53 -3.29 -5.17
N ARG A 29 -15.76 -4.12 -6.20
CA ARG A 29 -17.06 -4.16 -6.91
C ARG A 29 -18.21 -4.61 -6.02
N THR A 30 -17.92 -5.34 -4.94
CA THR A 30 -18.93 -5.78 -3.97
C THR A 30 -19.02 -4.87 -2.75
N ASP A 31 -17.93 -4.18 -2.39
CA ASP A 31 -17.89 -3.22 -1.29
C ASP A 31 -16.79 -2.17 -1.52
N LEU A 32 -17.18 -0.90 -1.65
CA LEU A 32 -16.27 0.21 -1.88
C LEU A 32 -15.34 0.50 -0.69
N GLY A 33 -15.73 0.11 0.54
CA GLY A 33 -14.89 0.22 1.73
C GLY A 33 -13.61 -0.63 1.67
N THR A 34 -13.60 -1.64 0.78
CA THR A 34 -12.49 -2.59 0.63
C THR A 34 -11.20 -1.94 0.12
N LEU A 35 -11.28 -0.85 -0.68
CA LEU A 35 -10.08 -0.20 -1.22
C LEU A 35 -9.28 0.54 -0.15
N ALA A 36 -9.96 1.35 0.67
CA ALA A 36 -9.30 2.09 1.74
C ALA A 36 -8.69 1.14 2.78
N GLN A 37 -9.39 0.06 3.11
CA GLN A 37 -8.85 -0.98 3.99
C GLN A 37 -7.62 -1.67 3.36
N PHE A 38 -7.72 -2.10 2.10
CA PHE A 38 -6.60 -2.70 1.36
C PHE A 38 -5.36 -1.80 1.35
N ASN A 39 -5.55 -0.51 1.07
CA ASN A 39 -4.47 0.47 1.05
C ASN A 39 -3.82 0.64 2.43
N ARG A 40 -4.64 0.79 3.48
CA ARG A 40 -4.17 0.93 4.86
C ARG A 40 -3.35 -0.27 5.31
N ASP A 41 -3.81 -1.48 5.01
CA ASP A 41 -3.14 -2.72 5.40
C ASP A 41 -1.76 -2.82 4.74
N ARG A 42 -1.65 -2.45 3.46
CA ARG A 42 -0.36 -2.44 2.75
C ARG A 42 0.60 -1.37 3.26
N LEU A 43 0.12 -0.15 3.49
CA LEU A 43 0.93 0.94 4.06
C LEU A 43 1.48 0.55 5.43
N THR A 44 0.61 0.06 6.32
CA THR A 44 0.98 -0.33 7.68
C THR A 44 1.95 -1.52 7.67
N GLY A 45 1.66 -2.55 6.85
CA GLY A 45 2.53 -3.71 6.73
C GLY A 45 3.91 -3.38 6.14
N ALA A 46 3.98 -2.43 5.20
CA ALA A 46 5.26 -1.96 4.66
C ALA A 46 6.09 -1.21 5.71
N CYS A 47 5.46 -0.32 6.48
CA CYS A 47 6.12 0.36 7.60
C CYS A 47 6.63 -0.63 8.64
N GLU A 48 5.80 -1.61 9.04
CA GLU A 48 6.18 -2.64 10.01
C GLU A 48 7.37 -3.47 9.52
N ALA A 49 7.32 -3.96 8.28
CA ALA A 49 8.40 -4.75 7.69
C ALA A 49 9.70 -3.97 7.51
N ALA A 50 9.61 -2.65 7.29
CA ALA A 50 10.76 -1.75 7.23
C ALA A 50 11.26 -1.30 8.62
N GLY A 51 10.65 -1.76 9.71
CA GLY A 51 11.04 -1.39 11.08
C GLY A 51 10.70 0.06 11.45
N VAL A 52 9.74 0.68 10.78
CA VAL A 52 9.32 2.07 11.04
C VAL A 52 8.43 2.11 12.28
N GLU A 53 8.89 2.80 13.32
CA GLU A 53 8.03 3.14 14.46
C GLU A 53 7.06 4.26 14.08
N LEU A 54 5.76 3.97 14.14
CA LEU A 54 4.72 4.95 13.80
C LEU A 54 4.31 5.74 15.04
N GLY A 55 4.35 7.06 14.94
CA GLY A 55 3.73 8.02 15.86
C GLY A 55 2.23 8.19 15.61
N ALA A 56 1.57 8.98 16.44
CA ALA A 56 0.12 9.24 16.32
C ALA A 56 -0.22 9.97 15.02
N TYR A 57 0.59 10.94 14.62
CA TYR A 57 0.37 11.68 13.38
C TYR A 57 0.67 10.81 12.14
N ASP A 58 1.70 9.96 12.19
CA ASP A 58 2.00 9.05 11.08
C ASP A 58 0.83 8.12 10.80
N ARG A 59 0.21 7.54 11.84
CA ARG A 59 -1.00 6.73 11.69
C ARG A 59 -2.15 7.52 11.05
N ARG A 60 -2.31 8.80 11.38
CA ARG A 60 -3.30 9.68 10.75
C ARG A 60 -2.95 9.98 9.29
N ILE A 61 -1.68 10.09 8.95
CA ILE A 61 -1.23 10.25 7.56
C ILE A 61 -1.43 8.96 6.76
N LEU A 62 -1.16 7.78 7.34
CA LEU A 62 -1.45 6.51 6.68
C LEU A 62 -2.96 6.31 6.46
N ASP A 63 -3.79 6.75 7.41
CA ASP A 63 -5.25 6.80 7.27
C ASP A 63 -5.68 7.71 6.11
N TRP A 64 -5.15 8.93 6.04
CA TRP A 64 -5.41 9.85 4.94
C TRP A 64 -4.92 9.30 3.58
N LEU A 65 -3.70 8.75 3.53
CA LEU A 65 -3.14 8.11 2.33
C LEU A 65 -3.97 6.90 1.89
N SER A 66 -4.61 6.18 2.81
CA SER A 66 -5.43 5.03 2.47
C SER A 66 -6.62 5.37 1.57
N GLY A 67 -7.08 6.63 1.56
CA GLY A 67 -8.15 7.11 0.69
C GLY A 67 -7.73 7.42 -0.75
N TRP A 68 -6.44 7.33 -1.08
CA TRP A 68 -5.94 7.56 -2.44
C TRP A 68 -6.09 6.31 -3.34
N GLU A 69 -5.86 6.47 -4.64
CA GLU A 69 -5.91 5.38 -5.60
C GLU A 69 -4.90 4.27 -5.23
N PRO A 70 -5.32 2.98 -5.27
CA PRO A 70 -4.45 1.84 -4.98
C PRO A 70 -3.07 1.85 -5.66
N GLU A 71 -2.98 2.29 -6.92
CA GLU A 71 -1.70 2.40 -7.63
C GLU A 71 -0.75 3.46 -7.03
N VAL A 72 -1.28 4.58 -6.52
CA VAL A 72 -0.50 5.61 -5.82
C VAL A 72 0.04 5.02 -4.52
N VAL A 73 -0.84 4.34 -3.78
CA VAL A 73 -0.46 3.65 -2.53
C VAL A 73 0.57 2.55 -2.78
N ALA A 74 0.45 1.80 -3.88
CA ALA A 74 1.40 0.76 -4.26
C ALA A 74 2.82 1.31 -4.49
N VAL A 75 2.94 2.50 -5.10
CA VAL A 75 4.23 3.19 -5.28
C VAL A 75 4.84 3.53 -3.91
N VAL A 76 4.05 4.13 -3.00
CA VAL A 76 4.52 4.51 -1.65
C VAL A 76 4.97 3.29 -0.85
N VAL A 77 4.16 2.22 -0.85
CA VAL A 77 4.49 0.92 -0.24
C VAL A 77 5.81 0.38 -0.77
N GLY A 78 6.01 0.44 -2.09
CA GLY A 78 7.25 0.01 -2.73
C GLY A 78 8.48 0.83 -2.33
N LEU A 79 8.33 2.15 -2.17
CA LEU A 79 9.41 3.01 -1.68
C LEU A 79 9.81 2.64 -0.25
N ILE A 80 8.84 2.45 0.64
CA ILE A 80 9.08 2.06 2.05
C ILE A 80 9.77 0.70 2.11
N ALA A 81 9.24 -0.30 1.41
CA ALA A 81 9.77 -1.66 1.43
C ALA A 81 11.24 -1.70 0.94
N ARG A 82 11.57 -1.01 -0.15
CA ARG A 82 12.94 -0.96 -0.67
C ARG A 82 13.89 -0.12 0.19
N ALA A 83 13.37 0.89 0.88
CA ALA A 83 14.18 1.66 1.82
C ALA A 83 14.56 0.83 3.06
N GLY A 84 13.66 0.00 3.57
CA GLY A 84 13.91 -0.87 4.72
C GLY A 84 14.73 -2.14 4.42
N ALA A 85 14.85 -2.54 3.16
CA ALA A 85 15.66 -3.69 2.74
C ALA A 85 17.16 -3.37 2.58
N ARG A 86 17.59 -2.15 2.94
CA ARG A 86 18.99 -1.69 2.89
C ARG A 86 19.60 -1.74 4.29
#